data_AF-A0A7Y5NJ95-F1
#
_entry.id   AF-A0A7Y5NJ95-F1
#
_cell.length_a   1.000
_cell.length_b   1.000
_cell.length_c   1.000
_cell.angle_alpha   90.00
_cell.angle_beta   90.00
_cell.angle_gamma   90.00
#
_symmetry.space_group_name_H-M   'P 1'
#
loop_
_entity.id
_entity.type
_entity.pdbx_description
1 polymer ?
#
loop_
_entity_poly.entity_id
_entity_poly.type
_entity_poly.pdbx_seq_one_letter_code
_entity_poly.pdbx_strand_id
1 'polypeptide(L)' 'MNTQTEITVAGMTCGHCTAAVSQELSALPGVMAVAVDLHPGEDSPVTITSEAPLDPAVVADAVAEAGYSVR' A
#
# COMPACT_ATOMS: atom_id res chain seq x y z
N MET A 1 -18.73 -4.79 -7.55
CA MET A 1 -17.75 -4.14 -8.44
C MET A 1 -16.60 -3.76 -7.52
N ASN A 2 -15.39 -4.25 -7.76
CA ASN A 2 -14.21 -3.80 -7.02
C ASN A 2 -13.57 -2.62 -7.77
N THR A 3 -12.75 -1.86 -7.06
CA THR A 3 -11.93 -0.80 -7.62
C THR A 3 -10.48 -1.09 -7.33
N GLN A 4 -9.61 -0.50 -8.14
CA GLN A 4 -8.17 -0.53 -7.94
C GLN A 4 -7.66 0.87 -7.64
N THR A 5 -6.79 0.96 -6.64
CA THR A 5 -6.06 2.17 -6.29
C THR A 5 -4.57 1.86 -6.41
N GLU A 6 -3.88 2.61 -7.24
CA GLU A 6 -2.44 2.48 -7.44
C GLU A 6 -1.73 3.62 -6.74
N ILE A 7 -0.74 3.28 -5.92
CA ILE A 7 0.12 4.22 -5.20
C ILE A 7 1.57 3.81 -5.39
N THR A 8 2.47 4.75 -5.15
CA THR A 8 3.91 4.46 -5.16
C THR A 8 4.46 4.64 -3.75
N VAL A 9 5.19 3.66 -3.23
CA VAL A 9 5.79 3.71 -1.91
C VAL A 9 7.31 3.75 -2.04
N ALA A 10 7.93 4.79 -1.49
CA ALA A 10 9.38 4.97 -1.58
C ALA A 10 10.11 4.35 -0.37
N GLY A 11 11.31 3.82 -0.60
CA GLY A 11 12.25 3.46 0.47
C GLY A 11 12.07 2.05 1.05
N MET A 12 11.22 1.21 0.46
CA MET A 12 11.18 -0.21 0.78
C MET A 12 12.43 -0.91 0.24
N THR A 13 13.19 -1.59 1.10
CA THR A 13 14.46 -2.24 0.74
C THR A 13 14.45 -3.75 1.00
N CYS A 14 13.38 -4.28 1.60
CA CYS A 14 13.36 -5.63 2.13
C CYS A 14 11.97 -6.29 2.07
N GLY A 15 11.89 -7.62 2.01
CA GLY A 15 10.59 -8.33 2.01
C GLY A 15 9.79 -8.20 3.32
N HIS A 16 10.45 -7.87 4.45
CA HIS A 16 9.73 -7.53 5.68
C HIS A 16 9.06 -6.14 5.60
N CYS A 17 9.67 -5.23 4.85
CA CYS A 17 9.19 -3.86 4.61
C CYS A 17 7.86 -3.91 3.84
N THR A 18 7.78 -4.76 2.81
CA THR A 18 6.57 -4.96 2.02
C THR A 18 5.46 -5.65 2.81
N ALA A 19 5.82 -6.62 3.66
CA ALA A 19 4.85 -7.32 4.49
C ALA A 19 4.15 -6.34 5.44
N ALA A 20 4.91 -5.45 6.10
CA ALA A 20 4.35 -4.41 6.97
C ALA A 20 3.35 -3.51 6.22
N VAL A 21 3.76 -2.92 5.09
CA VAL A 21 2.89 -2.05 4.28
C VAL A 21 1.64 -2.80 3.80
N SER A 22 1.81 -4.03 3.31
CA SER A 22 0.67 -4.83 2.82
C SER A 22 -0.31 -5.18 3.93
N GLN A 23 0.17 -5.37 5.17
CA GLN A 23 -0.65 -5.69 6.33
C GLN A 23 -1.49 -4.49 6.77
N GLU A 24 -0.87 -3.30 6.88
CA GLU A 24 -1.59 -2.06 7.22
C GLU A 24 -2.64 -1.72 6.16
N LEU A 25 -2.29 -1.83 4.88
CA LEU A 25 -3.24 -1.58 3.77
C LEU A 25 -4.37 -2.61 3.75
N SER A 26 -4.09 -3.89 4.03
CA SER A 26 -5.11 -4.94 4.09
C SER A 26 -6.04 -4.80 5.30
N ALA A 27 -5.63 -4.08 6.34
CA ALA A 27 -6.46 -3.80 7.51
C ALA A 27 -7.50 -2.70 7.23
N LEU A 28 -7.37 -1.96 6.13
CA LEU A 28 -8.32 -0.91 5.77
C LEU A 28 -9.69 -1.53 5.41
N PRO A 29 -10.80 -0.89 5.84
CA PRO A 29 -12.14 -1.41 5.60
C PRO A 29 -12.44 -1.47 4.09
N GLY A 30 -12.89 -2.65 3.65
CA GLY A 30 -13.23 -2.90 2.24
C GLY A 30 -12.04 -3.25 1.36
N VAL A 31 -10.81 -3.32 1.87
CA VAL A 31 -9.67 -3.87 1.12
C VAL A 31 -9.81 -5.38 1.01
N MET A 32 -9.69 -5.87 -0.23
CA MET A 32 -9.78 -7.29 -0.56
C MET A 32 -8.41 -7.90 -0.89
N ALA A 33 -7.53 -7.12 -1.52
CA ALA A 33 -6.18 -7.58 -1.88
C ALA A 33 -5.21 -6.40 -1.99
N VAL A 34 -3.94 -6.66 -1.67
CA VAL A 34 -2.83 -5.72 -1.84
C VAL A 34 -1.72 -6.44 -2.59
N ALA A 35 -1.27 -5.88 -3.70
CA ALA A 35 -0.12 -6.35 -4.46
C ALA A 35 0.98 -5.30 -4.38
N VAL A 36 2.17 -5.70 -3.95
CA VAL A 36 3.35 -4.82 -3.85
C VAL A 36 4.39 -5.29 -4.85
N ASP A 37 4.78 -4.42 -5.76
CA ASP A 37 5.92 -4.62 -6.64
C ASP A 37 7.15 -3.96 -6.00
N LEU A 38 7.97 -4.79 -5.34
CA LEU A 38 9.12 -4.30 -4.58
C LEU A 38 10.28 -3.98 -5.52
N HIS A 39 10.65 -2.71 -5.58
CA HIS A 39 11.90 -2.23 -6.15
C HIS A 39 12.84 -1.81 -5.02
N PRO A 40 13.79 -2.68 -4.61
CA PRO A 40 14.62 -2.43 -3.43
C PRO A 40 15.42 -1.13 -3.57
N GLY A 41 15.15 -0.17 -2.68
CA GLY A 41 15.84 1.13 -2.65
C GLY A 41 15.32 2.16 -3.65
N GLU A 42 14.23 1.84 -4.36
CA GLU A 42 13.57 2.72 -5.32
C GLU A 42 12.08 2.87 -4.97
N ASP A 43 11.33 3.43 -5.91
CA ASP A 43 9.89 3.60 -5.85
C ASP A 43 9.21 2.26 -6.19
N SER A 44 8.51 1.71 -5.21
CA SER A 44 7.82 0.42 -5.30
C SER A 44 6.32 0.65 -5.55
N PRO A 45 5.78 0.25 -6.72
CA PRO A 45 4.34 0.32 -7.00
C PRO A 45 3.55 -0.57 -6.05
N VAL A 46 2.40 -0.09 -5.60
CA VAL A 46 1.44 -0.85 -4.80
C VAL A 46 0.05 -0.71 -5.40
N THR A 47 -0.57 -1.84 -5.66
CA THR A 47 -1.93 -1.94 -6.20
C THR A 47 -2.85 -2.47 -5.12
N ILE A 48 -3.82 -1.66 -4.71
CA ILE A 48 -4.82 -2.01 -3.70
C ILE A 48 -6.14 -2.29 -4.42
N THR A 49 -6.74 -3.44 -4.13
CA THR A 49 -8.07 -3.82 -4.63
C THR A 49 -9.06 -3.74 -3.49
N SER A 50 -10.11 -2.93 -3.64
CA SER A 50 -11.12 -2.70 -2.61
C SER A 50 -12.54 -2.73 -3.15
N GLU A 51 -13.53 -2.91 -2.28
CA GLU A 51 -14.96 -2.90 -2.62
C GLU A 51 -15.46 -1.53 -3.06
N ALA A 52 -14.81 -0.45 -2.60
CA ALA A 52 -15.14 0.93 -2.90
C ALA A 52 -13.85 1.79 -2.96
N PRO A 53 -13.89 2.97 -3.60
CA PRO A 53 -12.75 3.88 -3.63
C PRO A 53 -12.25 4.21 -2.22
N LEU A 54 -10.95 4.02 -2.00
CA LEU A 54 -10.31 4.38 -0.74
C LEU A 54 -9.98 5.88 -0.75
N ASP A 55 -10.06 6.49 0.44
CA ASP A 55 -9.57 7.85 0.62
C ASP A 55 -8.04 7.86 0.54
N PRO A 56 -7.43 8.67 -0.36
CA PRO A 56 -5.97 8.80 -0.44
C PRO A 56 -5.31 9.15 0.90
N ALA A 57 -5.98 9.92 1.76
CA ALA A 57 -5.45 10.26 3.08
C ALA A 57 -5.35 9.03 4.00
N VAL A 58 -6.37 8.17 3.99
CA VAL A 58 -6.39 6.92 4.78
C VAL A 58 -5.32 5.94 4.29
N VAL A 59 -5.13 5.85 2.98
CA VAL A 59 -4.07 5.04 2.37
C VAL A 59 -2.69 5.57 2.75
N ALA A 60 -2.50 6.90 2.71
CA ALA A 60 -1.25 7.54 3.10
C ALA A 60 -0.93 7.30 4.58
N ASP A 61 -1.92 7.45 5.47
CA ASP A 61 -1.77 7.22 6.90
C ASP A 61 -1.39 5.75 7.19
N ALA A 62 -2.05 4.78 6.55
CA ALA A 62 -1.68 3.36 6.72
C ALA A 62 -0.23 3.06 6.29
N VAL A 63 0.24 3.69 5.20
CA VAL A 63 1.63 3.57 4.75
C VAL A 63 2.59 4.29 5.72
N ALA A 64 2.18 5.42 6.29
CA ALA A 64 2.94 6.16 7.29
C ALA A 64 3.08 5.40 8.62
N GLU A 65 2.03 4.71 9.07
CA GLU A 65 2.06 3.82 10.23
C GLU A 65 3.05 2.66 10.03
N ALA A 66 3.17 2.15 8.80
CA ALA A 66 4.20 1.18 8.42
C ALA A 66 5.62 1.78 8.35
N GLY A 67 5.77 3.10 8.51
CA GLY A 67 7.05 3.82 8.50
C GLY A 67 7.52 4.26 7.11
N TYR A 68 6.63 4.29 6.12
CA TYR A 68 6.93 4.68 4.74
C TYR A 68 6.14 5.91 4.30
N SER A 69 6.35 6.35 3.06
CA SER A 69 5.58 7.46 2.50
C SER A 69 5.14 7.14 1.09
N VAL A 70 3.90 7.51 0.79
CA VAL A 70 3.33 7.45 -0.56
C VAL A 70 3.80 8.65 -1.39
N ARG A 71 3.95 8.43 -2.69
CA ARG A 71 4.28 9.41 -3.72
C ARG A 71 3.21 9.45 -4.81
#